data_AF-A0A7K8V0V8-F1
#
_entry.id   AF-A0A7K8V0V8-F1
#
_cell.length_a   1.000
_cell.length_b   1.000
_cell.length_c   1.000
_cell.angle_alpha   90.00
_cell.angle_beta   90.00
_cell.angle_gamma   90.00
#
_symmetry.space_group_name_H-M   'P 1'
#
loop_
_entity.id
_entity.type
_entity.pdbx_description
1 polymer ?
#
loop_
_entity_poly.entity_id
_entity_poly.type
_entity_poly.pdbx_seq_one_letter_code
_entity_poly.pdbx_strand_id
1 'polypeptide(L)'
;MLEKIQKALTIRSGTVRELLAEALGMFILMVFGLSSVAQVVLGRGDFGQHLSINLGFGIGVTLGIHAAGGISGAHLNAAITLTHCILGNLPWRKLPAYLIGQFLGSFMAAATVFALYYDALYDYTKGNFTVTGPTATASIFSTYPAPYVSLVGGFFTEVSGDHRGVLG
;
A
#
# COMPACT_ATOMS: atom_id res chain seq x y z
N MET A 1 -7.09 -5.73 -38.02
CA MET A 1 -6.54 -4.48 -37.45
C MET A 1 -6.30 -4.60 -35.94
N LEU A 2 -7.29 -5.10 -35.18
CA LEU A 2 -7.18 -5.38 -33.73
C LEU A 2 -6.00 -6.28 -33.35
N GLU A 3 -5.73 -7.36 -34.10
CA GLU A 3 -4.61 -8.26 -33.81
C GLU A 3 -3.22 -7.61 -33.96
N LYS A 4 -3.08 -6.63 -34.87
CA LYS A 4 -1.82 -5.89 -35.05
C LYS A 4 -1.59 -4.92 -33.88
N ILE A 5 -2.66 -4.29 -33.41
CA ILE A 5 -2.65 -3.41 -32.23
C ILE A 5 -2.37 -4.23 -30.97
N GLN A 6 -3.02 -5.39 -30.79
CA GLN A 6 -2.74 -6.30 -29.69
C GLN A 6 -1.28 -6.76 -29.70
N LYS A 7 -0.74 -7.20 -30.85
CA LYS A 7 0.67 -7.59 -30.95
C LYS A 7 1.64 -6.44 -30.63
N ALA A 8 1.25 -5.20 -30.90
CA ALA A 8 2.06 -4.02 -30.58
C ALA A 8 2.01 -3.66 -29.09
N LEU A 9 0.87 -3.84 -28.42
CA LEU A 9 0.67 -3.51 -27.00
C LEU A 9 0.96 -4.68 -26.04
N THR A 10 1.14 -5.90 -26.54
CA THR A 10 1.38 -7.07 -25.69
C THR A 10 2.82 -7.07 -25.17
N ILE A 11 2.96 -6.93 -23.85
CA ILE A 11 4.23 -7.08 -23.15
C ILE A 11 4.62 -8.56 -23.15
N ARG A 12 5.71 -8.88 -23.85
CA ARG A 12 6.22 -10.26 -23.97
C ARG A 12 7.07 -10.71 -22.79
N SER A 13 7.67 -9.76 -22.06
CA SER A 13 8.49 -10.09 -20.89
C SER A 13 7.60 -10.42 -19.69
N GLY A 14 7.69 -11.66 -19.20
CA GLY A 14 6.95 -12.11 -18.03
C GLY A 14 7.24 -11.25 -16.80
N THR A 15 8.51 -10.91 -16.56
CA THR A 15 8.93 -10.09 -15.41
C THR A 15 8.38 -8.67 -15.45
N VAL A 16 8.30 -8.05 -16.63
CA VAL A 16 7.70 -6.71 -16.77
C VAL A 16 6.19 -6.76 -16.50
N ARG A 17 5.54 -7.83 -16.95
CA ARG A 17 4.12 -8.03 -16.71
C ARG A 17 3.82 -8.24 -15.22
N GLU A 18 4.66 -9.00 -14.53
CA GLU A 18 4.59 -9.19 -13.07
C GLU A 18 4.83 -7.87 -12.33
N LEU A 19 5.85 -7.09 -12.73
CA LEU A 19 6.13 -5.77 -12.16
C LEU A 19 4.93 -4.83 -12.28
N LEU A 20 4.32 -4.75 -13.45
CA LEU A 20 3.14 -3.89 -13.67
C LEU A 20 1.91 -4.38 -12.91
N ALA A 21 1.73 -5.70 -12.80
CA ALA A 21 0.65 -6.27 -12.00
C ALA A 21 0.83 -5.95 -10.51
N GLU A 22 2.03 -6.12 -9.96
CA GLU A 22 2.35 -5.73 -8.58
C GLU A 22 2.18 -4.22 -8.37
N ALA A 23 2.61 -3.39 -9.31
CA ALA A 23 2.42 -1.94 -9.23
C ALA A 23 0.93 -1.55 -9.21
N LEU A 24 0.11 -2.14 -10.08
CA LEU A 24 -1.32 -1.88 -10.14
C LEU A 24 -2.05 -2.39 -8.89
N GLY A 25 -1.76 -3.62 -8.46
CA GLY A 25 -2.38 -4.19 -7.26
C GLY A 25 -2.01 -3.40 -6.00
N MET A 26 -0.74 -2.98 -5.88
CA MET A 26 -0.26 -2.18 -4.76
C MET A 26 -0.85 -0.76 -4.78
N PHE A 27 -1.00 -0.18 -5.98
CA PHE A 27 -1.70 1.09 -6.15
C PHE A 27 -3.14 1.01 -5.65
N ILE A 28 -3.90 -0.02 -6.07
CA ILE A 28 -5.29 -0.22 -5.63
C ILE A 28 -5.35 -0.37 -4.11
N LEU A 29 -4.55 -1.28 -3.55
CA LEU A 29 -4.49 -1.51 -2.09
C LEU A 29 -4.26 -0.20 -1.33
N MET A 30 -3.23 0.55 -1.72
CA MET A 30 -2.85 1.76 -1.01
C MET A 30 -3.81 2.92 -1.22
N VAL A 31 -4.45 3.07 -2.40
CA VAL A 31 -5.45 4.13 -2.58
C VAL A 31 -6.62 3.92 -1.63
N PHE A 32 -7.15 2.70 -1.49
CA PHE A 32 -8.24 2.44 -0.55
C PHE A 32 -7.80 2.55 0.91
N GLY A 33 -6.65 1.96 1.26
CA GLY A 33 -6.11 2.02 2.62
C GLY A 33 -5.82 3.46 3.08
N LEU A 34 -5.02 4.20 2.33
CA LEU A 34 -4.64 5.57 2.68
C LEU A 34 -5.83 6.54 2.65
N SER A 35 -6.78 6.36 1.73
CA SER A 35 -8.02 7.18 1.71
C SER A 35 -8.86 6.96 2.96
N SER A 36 -8.98 5.72 3.43
CA SER A 36 -9.72 5.43 4.67
C SER A 36 -9.06 6.10 5.88
N VAL A 37 -7.72 6.12 5.96
CA VAL A 37 -6.99 6.82 7.04
C VAL A 37 -7.17 8.33 6.91
N ALA A 38 -7.07 8.88 5.70
CA ALA A 38 -7.27 10.30 5.44
C ALA A 38 -8.67 10.76 5.89
N GLN A 39 -9.71 9.98 5.58
CA GLN A 39 -11.08 10.28 5.98
C GLN A 39 -11.26 10.30 7.50
N VAL A 40 -10.66 9.36 8.23
CA VAL A 40 -10.72 9.34 9.70
C VAL A 40 -9.96 10.53 10.30
N VAL A 41 -8.72 10.78 9.86
CA VAL A 41 -7.86 11.82 10.42
C VAL A 41 -8.42 13.21 10.13
N LEU A 42 -8.73 13.50 8.86
CA LEU A 42 -9.20 14.82 8.42
C LEU A 42 -10.64 15.08 8.90
N GLY A 43 -11.44 14.02 8.99
CA GLY A 43 -12.79 14.07 9.54
C GLY A 43 -12.84 14.14 11.07
N ARG A 44 -11.70 14.17 11.77
CA ARG A 44 -11.61 14.20 13.25
C ARG A 44 -12.40 13.09 13.94
N GLY A 45 -12.58 11.95 13.26
CA GLY A 45 -13.37 10.81 13.75
C GLY A 45 -14.87 10.87 13.46
N ASP A 46 -15.40 11.95 12.88
CA ASP A 46 -16.84 12.10 12.59
C ASP A 46 -17.26 11.34 11.32
N PHE A 47 -16.36 11.28 10.33
CA PHE A 47 -16.63 10.65 9.03
C PHE A 47 -16.06 9.23 8.91
N GLY A 48 -15.47 8.67 9.98
CA GLY A 48 -14.95 7.31 10.01
C GLY A 48 -14.25 6.98 11.34
N GLN A 49 -14.18 5.68 11.64
CA GLN A 49 -13.53 5.15 12.85
C GLN A 49 -12.47 4.10 12.47
N HIS A 50 -11.74 3.56 13.45
CA HIS A 50 -10.74 2.50 13.22
C HIS A 50 -11.28 1.31 12.41
N LEU A 51 -12.55 0.94 12.59
CA LEU A 51 -13.19 -0.11 11.81
C LEU A 51 -13.22 0.21 10.30
N SER A 52 -13.43 1.48 9.93
CA SER A 52 -13.43 1.91 8.53
C SER A 52 -12.04 1.84 7.90
N ILE A 53 -10.98 2.04 8.70
CA ILE A 53 -9.59 1.85 8.25
C ILE A 53 -9.33 0.36 7.98
N ASN A 54 -9.69 -0.50 8.94
CA ASN A 54 -9.50 -1.94 8.80
C ASN A 54 -10.26 -2.50 7.58
N LEU A 55 -11.50 -2.04 7.38
CA LEU A 55 -12.30 -2.43 6.23
C LEU A 55 -11.75 -1.86 4.91
N GLY A 56 -11.26 -0.61 4.91
CA GLY A 56 -10.65 0.02 3.74
C GLY A 56 -9.42 -0.75 3.24
N PHE A 57 -8.52 -1.11 4.16
CA PHE A 57 -7.38 -1.97 3.83
C PHE A 57 -7.80 -3.38 3.41
N GLY A 58 -8.77 -4.01 4.09
CA GLY A 58 -9.25 -5.35 3.73
C GLY A 58 -9.88 -5.43 2.34
N ILE A 59 -10.70 -4.44 1.97
CA ILE A 59 -11.26 -4.32 0.62
C ILE A 59 -10.15 -4.02 -0.39
N GLY A 60 -9.25 -3.09 -0.07
CA GLY A 60 -8.10 -2.74 -0.91
C GLY A 60 -7.22 -3.94 -1.26
N VAL A 61 -6.90 -4.78 -0.27
CA VAL A 61 -6.15 -6.03 -0.46
C VAL A 61 -6.92 -6.97 -1.38
N THR A 62 -8.21 -7.18 -1.14
CA THR A 62 -9.04 -8.10 -1.95
C THR A 62 -9.08 -7.67 -3.42
N LEU A 63 -9.28 -6.37 -3.68
CA LEU A 63 -9.28 -5.82 -5.03
C LEU A 63 -7.89 -5.86 -5.67
N GLY A 64 -6.83 -5.59 -4.91
CA GLY A 64 -5.45 -5.72 -5.36
C GLY A 64 -5.12 -7.16 -5.77
N ILE A 65 -5.54 -8.15 -4.98
CA ILE A 65 -5.38 -9.57 -5.29
C ILE A 65 -6.15 -9.94 -6.55
N HIS A 66 -7.38 -9.44 -6.71
CA HIS A 66 -8.16 -9.70 -7.91
C HIS A 66 -7.49 -9.12 -9.17
N ALA A 67 -6.88 -7.94 -9.07
CA ALA A 67 -6.21 -7.27 -10.17
C ALA A 67 -4.87 -7.93 -10.57
N ALA A 68 -4.07 -8.35 -9.59
CA ALA A 68 -2.70 -8.82 -9.83
C ALA A 68 -2.55 -10.36 -9.79
N GLY A 69 -3.50 -11.07 -9.17
CA GLY A 69 -3.37 -12.47 -8.80
C GLY A 69 -3.15 -13.42 -9.98
N GLY A 70 -3.86 -13.18 -11.09
CA GLY A 70 -3.72 -13.98 -12.31
C GLY A 70 -2.39 -13.79 -13.06
N ILE A 71 -1.57 -12.82 -12.66
CA ILE A 71 -0.33 -12.45 -13.37
C ILE A 71 0.90 -12.64 -12.49
N SER A 72 0.96 -11.98 -11.33
CA SER A 72 2.13 -11.98 -10.45
C SER A 72 2.00 -12.90 -9.24
N GLY A 73 0.80 -13.43 -8.99
CA GLY A 73 0.47 -14.08 -7.72
C GLY A 73 0.05 -13.10 -6.62
N ALA A 74 -0.02 -11.79 -6.93
CA ALA A 74 -0.43 -10.71 -6.02
C ALA A 74 0.28 -10.75 -4.66
N HIS A 75 1.59 -10.59 -4.65
CA HIS A 75 2.33 -10.51 -3.39
C HIS A 75 1.99 -9.21 -2.65
N LEU A 76 1.97 -8.08 -3.37
CA LEU A 76 1.57 -6.75 -2.90
C LEU A 76 2.27 -6.30 -1.60
N ASN A 77 3.39 -6.94 -1.28
CA ASN A 77 4.12 -6.79 -0.04
C ASN A 77 5.54 -7.34 -0.23
N ALA A 78 6.52 -6.54 0.16
CA ALA A 78 7.93 -6.87 0.10
C ALA A 78 8.29 -8.08 1.00
N ALA A 79 7.72 -8.18 2.19
CA ALA A 79 7.95 -9.27 3.14
C ALA A 79 7.41 -10.60 2.61
N ILE A 80 6.21 -10.59 2.02
CA ILE A 80 5.62 -11.76 1.35
C ILE A 80 6.48 -12.19 0.17
N THR A 81 6.94 -11.22 -0.64
CA THR A 81 7.82 -11.49 -1.80
C THR A 81 9.14 -12.11 -1.37
N LEU A 82 9.77 -11.57 -0.31
CA LEU A 82 11.00 -12.10 0.25
C LEU A 82 10.80 -13.51 0.80
N THR A 83 9.69 -13.75 1.51
CA THR A 83 9.33 -15.08 2.02
C THR A 83 9.19 -16.09 0.88
N HIS A 84 8.53 -15.71 -0.21
CA HIS A 84 8.44 -16.57 -1.40
C HIS A 84 9.79 -16.84 -2.05
N CYS A 85 10.74 -15.90 -2.00
CA CYS A 85 12.12 -16.15 -2.45
C CYS A 85 12.88 -17.12 -1.53
N ILE A 86 12.72 -16.99 -0.21
CA ILE A 86 13.36 -17.87 0.79
C ILE A 86 12.81 -19.29 0.67
N LEU A 87 11.49 -19.44 0.49
CA LEU A 87 10.83 -20.74 0.33
C LEU A 87 11.05 -21.38 -1.04
N GLY A 88 11.71 -20.69 -1.98
CA GLY A 88 11.99 -21.19 -3.32
C GLY A 88 10.80 -21.12 -4.30
N ASN A 89 9.71 -20.45 -3.92
CA ASN A 89 8.52 -20.26 -4.76
C ASN A 89 8.70 -19.15 -5.81
N LEU A 90 9.62 -18.20 -5.58
CA LEU A 90 9.95 -17.12 -6.52
C LEU A 90 11.48 -17.07 -6.76
N PRO A 91 11.95 -17.05 -8.03
CA PRO A 91 13.38 -16.93 -8.29
C PRO A 91 13.89 -15.56 -7.86
N TRP A 92 15.03 -15.54 -7.15
CA TRP A 92 15.67 -14.33 -6.62
C TRP A 92 15.90 -13.21 -7.64
N ARG A 93 16.07 -13.55 -8.93
CA ARG A 93 16.22 -12.56 -10.01
C ARG A 93 14.98 -11.69 -10.22
N LYS A 94 13.80 -12.16 -9.83
CA LYS A 94 12.54 -11.41 -9.94
C LYS A 94 12.26 -10.51 -8.74
N LEU A 95 12.92 -10.74 -7.60
CA LEU A 95 12.74 -9.97 -6.38
C LEU A 95 12.85 -8.44 -6.61
N PRO A 96 13.88 -7.91 -7.31
CA PRO A 96 13.97 -6.47 -7.55
C PRO A 96 12.80 -5.92 -8.37
N ALA A 97 12.30 -6.69 -9.34
CA ALA A 97 11.18 -6.26 -10.17
C ALA A 97 9.88 -6.13 -9.36
N TYR A 98 9.62 -7.06 -8.44
CA TYR A 98 8.48 -7.00 -7.53
C TYR A 98 8.60 -5.81 -6.57
N LEU A 99 9.77 -5.62 -5.95
CA LEU A 99 10.00 -4.51 -5.02
C LEU A 99 9.85 -3.14 -5.70
N ILE A 100 10.39 -2.99 -6.91
CA ILE A 100 10.23 -1.75 -7.69
C ILE A 100 8.76 -1.54 -8.06
N GLY A 101 8.06 -2.59 -8.51
CA GLY A 101 6.63 -2.50 -8.82
C GLY A 101 5.81 -2.06 -7.61
N GLN A 102 5.97 -2.74 -6.48
CA GLN A 102 5.28 -2.42 -5.22
C GLN A 102 5.60 -1.00 -4.75
N PHE A 103 6.86 -0.58 -4.77
CA PHE A 103 7.26 0.77 -4.37
C PHE A 103 6.67 1.85 -5.28
N LEU A 104 6.69 1.65 -6.59
CA LEU A 104 6.09 2.60 -7.53
C LEU A 104 4.57 2.67 -7.36
N GLY A 105 3.91 1.53 -7.18
CA GLY A 105 2.47 1.45 -6.93
C GLY A 105 2.06 2.20 -5.66
N SER A 106 2.77 1.97 -4.54
CA SER A 106 2.48 2.64 -3.28
C SER A 106 2.78 4.14 -3.32
N PHE A 107 3.88 4.53 -3.97
CA PHE A 107 4.23 5.94 -4.14
C PHE A 107 3.20 6.69 -4.99
N MET A 108 2.77 6.11 -6.11
CA MET A 108 1.73 6.70 -6.96
C MET A 108 0.38 6.79 -6.24
N ALA A 109 0.05 5.79 -5.40
CA ALA A 109 -1.16 5.82 -4.59
C ALA A 109 -1.12 6.94 -3.55
N ALA A 110 0.00 7.09 -2.83
CA ALA A 110 0.19 8.18 -1.88
C ALA A 110 0.06 9.55 -2.56
N ALA A 111 0.69 9.74 -3.71
CA ALA A 111 0.57 10.98 -4.50
C ALA A 111 -0.89 11.24 -4.92
N THR A 112 -1.61 10.20 -5.35
CA THR A 112 -3.03 10.30 -5.73
C THR A 112 -3.89 10.71 -4.54
N VAL A 113 -3.72 10.06 -3.39
CA VAL A 113 -4.48 10.38 -2.17
C VAL A 113 -4.15 11.78 -1.68
N PHE A 114 -2.88 12.20 -1.71
CA PHE A 114 -2.50 13.57 -1.39
C PHE A 114 -3.20 14.59 -2.29
N ALA A 115 -3.25 14.33 -3.60
CA ALA A 115 -3.95 15.21 -4.54
C ALA A 115 -5.46 15.24 -4.31
N LEU A 116 -6.09 14.08 -4.08
CA LEU A 116 -7.54 13.97 -3.83
C LEU A 116 -7.97 14.68 -2.55
N TYR A 117 -7.15 14.62 -1.50
CA TYR A 117 -7.44 15.21 -0.20
C TYR A 117 -6.73 16.55 0.03
N TYR A 118 -6.16 17.17 -1.01
CA TYR A 118 -5.34 18.37 -0.86
C TYR A 118 -6.08 19.51 -0.14
N ASP A 119 -7.31 19.80 -0.54
CA ASP A 119 -8.11 20.87 0.07
C ASP A 119 -8.43 20.59 1.54
N ALA A 120 -8.79 19.34 1.86
CA ALA A 120 -9.07 18.91 3.22
C ALA A 120 -7.81 18.93 4.10
N LEU A 121 -6.68 18.50 3.55
CA LEU A 121 -5.37 18.56 4.20
C LEU A 121 -4.97 20.01 4.50
N TYR A 122 -5.15 20.90 3.53
CA TYR A 122 -4.82 22.33 3.68
C TYR A 122 -5.71 22.98 4.74
N ASP A 123 -7.02 22.70 4.74
CA ASP A 123 -7.94 23.24 5.75
C ASP A 123 -7.64 22.70 7.17
N TYR A 124 -7.32 21.41 7.28
CA TYR A 124 -7.01 20.77 8.56
C TYR A 124 -5.70 21.30 9.18
N THR A 125 -4.67 21.46 8.36
CA THR A 125 -3.32 21.88 8.79
C THR A 125 -3.11 23.39 8.77
N LYS A 126 -4.03 24.15 8.17
CA LYS A 126 -3.87 25.58 7.85
C LYS A 126 -2.59 25.86 7.05
N GLY A 127 -2.23 24.93 6.16
CA GLY A 127 -1.04 25.01 5.31
C GLY A 127 0.26 24.56 5.95
N ASN A 128 0.25 24.09 7.22
CA ASN A 128 1.45 23.63 7.92
C ASN A 128 1.50 22.10 8.06
N PHE A 129 2.15 21.43 7.11
CA PHE A 129 2.31 19.98 7.11
C PHE A 129 3.32 19.52 8.17
N THR A 130 2.83 18.97 9.27
CA THR A 130 3.66 18.50 10.39
C THR A 130 3.65 16.98 10.50
N VAL A 131 4.76 16.43 10.98
CA VAL A 131 4.93 14.98 11.21
C VAL A 131 4.43 14.56 12.59
N THR A 132 4.56 15.44 13.59
CA THR A 132 4.14 15.22 14.97
C THR A 132 3.36 16.42 15.49
N GLY A 133 2.49 16.17 16.47
CA GLY A 133 1.62 17.21 17.05
C GLY A 133 0.13 16.96 16.82
N PRO A 134 -0.74 17.84 17.32
CA PRO A 134 -2.19 17.66 17.31
C PRO A 134 -2.81 17.74 15.91
N THR A 135 -2.11 18.35 14.95
CA THR A 135 -2.54 18.49 13.54
C THR A 135 -1.62 17.73 12.58
N ALA A 136 -0.91 16.71 13.08
CA ALA A 136 -0.02 15.91 12.25
C ALA A 136 -0.79 15.10 11.20
N THR A 137 -0.33 15.14 9.96
CA THR A 137 -0.96 14.44 8.83
C THR A 137 -0.05 13.39 8.19
N ALA A 138 1.21 13.30 8.61
CA ALA A 138 2.15 12.31 8.08
C ALA A 138 1.69 10.86 8.35
N SER A 139 0.96 10.63 9.45
CA SER A 139 0.38 9.34 9.81
C SER A 139 -0.64 8.80 8.81
N ILE A 140 -1.15 9.65 7.91
CA ILE A 140 -2.01 9.23 6.80
C ILE A 140 -1.24 8.38 5.80
N PHE A 141 0.05 8.68 5.58
CA PHE A 141 0.86 8.07 4.52
C PHE A 141 1.84 7.01 5.03
N SER A 142 2.23 7.07 6.30
CA SER A 142 3.17 6.13 6.90
C SER A 142 2.85 5.91 8.38
N THR A 143 3.16 4.73 8.89
CA THR A 143 2.94 4.39 10.30
C THR A 143 4.03 5.01 11.17
N TYR A 144 3.62 5.68 12.24
CA TYR A 144 4.52 6.19 13.27
C TYR A 144 4.25 5.45 14.58
N PRO A 145 5.30 5.02 15.31
CA PRO A 145 5.12 4.34 16.59
C PRO A 145 4.52 5.29 17.62
N ALA A 146 3.72 4.76 18.53
CA ALA A 146 3.21 5.53 19.64
C ALA A 146 4.36 6.01 20.55
N PRO A 147 4.25 7.18 21.22
CA PRO A 147 5.36 7.78 21.98
C PRO A 147 5.96 6.90 23.09
N TYR A 148 5.21 5.92 23.57
CA TYR A 148 5.61 4.98 24.62
C TYR A 148 6.25 3.68 24.09
N VAL A 149 6.28 3.46 22.78
CA VAL A 149 6.82 2.24 22.17
C VAL A 149 8.32 2.40 21.90
N SER A 150 9.14 1.52 22.50
CA SER A 150 10.57 1.47 22.23
C SER A 150 10.86 0.86 20.86
N LEU A 151 12.05 1.11 20.29
CA LEU A 151 12.46 0.52 19.01
C LEU A 151 12.39 -1.02 19.02
N VAL A 152 12.83 -1.63 20.13
CA VAL A 152 12.79 -3.10 20.31
C VAL A 152 11.36 -3.59 20.41
N GLY A 153 10.50 -2.88 21.15
CA GLY A 153 9.07 -3.20 21.23
C GLY A 153 8.40 -3.12 19.86
N GLY A 154 8.62 -2.04 19.12
CA GLY A 154 8.12 -1.85 17.76
C GLY A 154 8.58 -2.93 16.79
N PHE A 155 9.86 -3.32 16.85
CA PHE A 155 10.39 -4.41 16.03
C PHE A 155 9.63 -5.72 16.27
N PHE A 156 9.46 -6.12 17.54
CA PHE A 156 8.76 -7.37 17.84
C PHE A 156 7.26 -7.30 17.53
N THR A 157 6.63 -6.14 17.65
CA THR A 157 5.21 -5.99 17.25
C THR A 157 5.04 -6.12 15.74
N GLU A 158 5.91 -5.53 14.94
CA GLU A 158 5.84 -5.65 13.47
C GLU A 158 6.13 -7.08 13.02
N VAL A 159 7.16 -7.74 13.58
CA VAL A 159 7.48 -9.14 13.28
C VAL A 159 6.33 -10.08 13.69
N SER A 160 5.74 -9.84 14.87
CA SER A 160 4.64 -10.67 15.36
C SER A 160 3.34 -10.42 14.60
N GLY A 161 3.10 -9.17 14.16
CA GLY A 161 1.94 -8.78 13.37
C GLY A 161 1.97 -9.37 11.96
N ASP A 162 3.14 -9.39 11.30
CA ASP A 162 3.31 -10.09 10.02
C ASP A 162 3.13 -11.62 10.17
N HIS A 163 3.56 -12.18 11.31
CA HIS A 163 3.36 -13.60 11.61
C HIS A 163 1.93 -13.96 12.05
N ARG A 164 1.19 -13.01 12.62
CA ARG A 164 -0.19 -13.17 13.09
C ARG A 164 -1.07 -12.10 12.44
N GLY A 165 -1.46 -12.34 11.19
CA GLY A 165 -2.69 -11.76 10.69
C GLY A 165 -3.83 -12.10 11.67
N VAL A 166 -4.55 -11.08 12.13
CA VAL A 166 -5.67 -11.14 13.09
C VAL A 166 -5.22 -11.22 14.56
N LEU A 167 -5.33 -10.11 15.27
CA LEU A 167 -6.07 -9.94 16.53
C LEU A 167 -5.87 -8.49 17.03
N GLY A 168 -6.74 -7.61 16.56
CA GLY A 168 -6.92 -6.22 17.00
C GLY A 168 -8.26 -5.72 16.50
#